data_AF-A0AAV4CTQ6-F1
#
_entry.id   AF-A0AAV4CTQ6-F1
#
_cell.length_a   1.000
_cell.length_b   1.000
_cell.length_c   1.000
_cell.angle_alpha   90.00
_cell.angle_beta   90.00
_cell.angle_gamma   90.00
#
_symmetry.space_group_name_H-M   'P 1'
#
loop_
_entity.id
_entity.type
_entity.pdbx_description
1 polymer ?
#
loop_
_entity_poly.entity_id
_entity_poly.type
_entity_poly.pdbx_seq_one_letter_code
_entity_poly.pdbx_strand_id
1 'polypeptide(L)'
;MEEHTENLHKELFNELCRTCGGRTLTKKQKLQKRKPYKCADFEKEILLAFNVSVDKGDINKHSAYICRTCVNIISTIKKHFYAGTILRAKDLIRSSAHIWTLFKADTNISDCPSCTHHISGGTAFGRKITNTSNTIPNMPSKETTVDIPSTTLAVSTSVEETTSHETFLSTNSSTLPTDDTVEQAEVLDT
;
A
#
# COMPACT_ATOMS: atom_id res chain seq x y z
N MET A 1 18.51 8.99 27.73
CA MET A 1 18.13 7.98 26.74
C MET A 1 16.70 7.59 27.08
N GLU A 2 15.73 7.84 26.22
CA GLU A 2 14.33 7.49 26.52
C GLU A 2 14.15 5.98 26.40
N GLU A 3 13.62 5.35 27.46
CA GLU A 3 13.38 3.92 27.52
C GLU A 3 12.26 3.53 26.55
N HIS A 4 12.54 2.58 25.65
CA HIS A 4 11.58 2.08 24.68
C HIS A 4 10.74 0.97 25.31
N THR A 5 9.74 1.36 26.09
CA THR A 5 8.80 0.40 26.69
C THR A 5 7.73 -0.05 25.69
N GLU A 6 7.18 -1.25 25.88
CA GLU A 6 6.10 -1.77 25.03
C GLU A 6 4.86 -0.85 25.08
N ASN A 7 4.57 -0.25 26.24
CA ASN A 7 3.47 0.69 26.40
C ASN A 7 3.68 1.95 25.58
N LEU A 8 4.87 2.56 25.66
CA LEU A 8 5.20 3.75 24.87
C LEU A 8 5.15 3.44 23.37
N HIS A 9 5.68 2.28 22.96
CA HIS A 9 5.59 1.81 21.58
C HIS A 9 4.13 1.75 21.13
N LYS A 10 3.26 1.06 21.89
CA LYS A 10 1.82 0.94 21.59
C LYS A 10 1.11 2.28 21.49
N GLU A 11 1.42 3.23 22.37
CA GLU A 11 0.80 4.57 22.35
C GLU A 11 1.14 5.35 21.08
N LEU A 12 2.43 5.48 20.76
CA LEU A 12 2.90 6.18 19.56
C LEU A 12 2.33 5.55 18.30
N PHE A 13 2.30 4.24 18.30
CA PHE A 13 1.88 3.44 17.19
C PHE A 13 0.39 3.55 16.87
N ASN A 14 -0.46 3.58 17.90
CA ASN A 14 -1.90 3.79 17.74
C ASN A 14 -2.26 5.21 17.28
N GLU A 15 -1.32 6.14 17.29
CA GLU A 15 -1.49 7.43 16.61
C GLU A 15 -1.24 7.36 15.10
N LEU A 16 -0.65 6.28 14.59
CA LEU A 16 -0.37 6.08 13.18
C LEU A 16 -1.46 5.23 12.50
N CYS A 17 -1.71 5.52 11.24
CA CYS A 17 -2.73 4.84 10.44
C CYS A 17 -2.21 3.50 9.95
N ARG A 18 -2.88 2.40 10.30
CA ARG A 18 -2.58 1.01 9.90
C ARG A 18 -2.14 0.81 8.45
N THR A 19 -2.71 1.60 7.54
CA THR A 19 -2.42 1.52 6.11
C THR A 19 -1.28 2.45 5.69
N CYS A 20 -1.48 3.76 5.75
CA CYS A 20 -0.56 4.72 5.15
C CYS A 20 0.56 5.24 6.06
N GLY A 21 0.55 4.90 7.36
CA GLY A 21 1.52 5.42 8.32
C GLY A 21 1.32 6.87 8.72
N GLY A 22 0.35 7.58 8.14
CA GLY A 22 0.04 8.95 8.53
C GLY A 22 -0.69 9.01 9.87
N ARG A 23 -0.70 10.17 10.53
CA ARG A 23 -1.47 10.32 11.79
C ARG A 23 -2.97 10.05 11.60
N THR A 24 -3.55 9.29 12.53
CA THR A 24 -4.97 8.90 12.52
C THR A 24 -5.89 10.10 12.74
N LEU A 25 -5.44 11.05 13.57
CA LEU A 25 -6.09 12.31 13.85
C LEU A 25 -5.14 13.49 13.63
N THR A 26 -5.65 14.53 12.99
CA THR A 26 -4.98 15.84 12.94
C THR A 26 -5.04 16.51 14.32
N LYS A 27 -4.12 17.46 14.59
CA LYS A 27 -4.14 18.29 15.80
C LYS A 27 -5.52 18.94 16.02
N LYS A 28 -6.12 19.48 14.95
CA LYS A 28 -7.47 20.08 14.98
C LYS A 28 -8.55 19.07 15.39
N GLN A 29 -8.49 17.83 14.89
CA GLN A 29 -9.46 16.79 15.26
C GLN A 29 -9.30 16.32 16.71
N LYS A 30 -8.06 16.23 17.22
CA LYS A 30 -7.81 15.95 18.64
C LYS A 30 -8.41 17.04 19.54
N LEU A 31 -8.22 18.32 19.18
CA LEU A 31 -8.83 19.46 19.89
C LEU A 31 -10.37 19.40 19.88
N GLN A 32 -10.95 18.90 18.79
CA GLN A 32 -12.39 18.68 18.67
C GLN A 32 -12.88 17.38 19.33
N LYS A 33 -12.03 16.70 20.12
CA LYS A 33 -12.34 15.42 20.79
C LYS A 33 -12.88 14.34 19.82
N ARG A 34 -12.49 14.41 18.55
CA ARG A 34 -12.85 13.38 17.56
C ARG A 34 -12.11 12.09 17.90
N LYS A 35 -12.75 10.96 17.61
CA LYS A 35 -12.15 9.63 17.75
C LYS A 35 -11.63 9.14 16.40
N PRO A 36 -10.49 8.43 16.35
CA PRO A 36 -10.02 7.79 15.13
C PRO A 36 -10.96 6.64 14.74
N TYR A 37 -10.95 6.27 13.45
CA TYR A 37 -11.69 5.10 12.97
C TYR A 37 -10.96 3.82 13.37
N LYS A 38 -11.69 2.79 13.82
CA LYS A 38 -11.10 1.50 14.17
C LYS A 38 -10.96 0.64 12.91
N CYS A 39 -9.88 -0.11 12.79
CA CYS A 39 -9.69 -1.03 11.67
C CYS A 39 -10.70 -2.17 11.67
N ALA A 40 -11.17 -2.59 12.85
CA ALA A 40 -12.20 -3.62 12.99
C ALA A 40 -13.50 -3.29 12.24
N ASP A 41 -13.84 -2.00 12.11
CA ASP A 41 -15.06 -1.55 11.42
C ASP A 41 -14.93 -1.64 9.88
N PHE A 42 -13.72 -1.85 9.36
CA PHE A 42 -13.39 -1.81 7.93
C PHE A 42 -12.53 -2.99 7.47
N GLU A 43 -12.50 -4.10 8.20
CA GLU A 43 -11.54 -5.17 7.96
C GLU A 43 -11.55 -5.67 6.50
N LYS A 44 -12.74 -6.05 6.01
CA LYS A 44 -12.90 -6.60 4.66
C LYS A 44 -12.52 -5.57 3.60
N GLU A 45 -12.90 -4.33 3.82
CA GLU A 45 -12.58 -3.20 2.94
C GLU A 45 -11.08 -2.90 2.93
N ILE A 46 -10.41 -2.97 4.08
CA ILE A 46 -8.97 -2.75 4.19
C ILE A 46 -8.25 -3.86 3.41
N LEU A 47 -8.66 -5.11 3.57
CA LEU A 47 -8.12 -6.23 2.80
C LEU A 47 -8.33 -6.00 1.29
N LEU A 48 -9.53 -5.63 0.87
CA LEU A 48 -9.83 -5.42 -0.55
C LEU A 48 -9.08 -4.24 -1.16
N ALA A 49 -9.09 -3.08 -0.50
CA ALA A 49 -8.54 -1.84 -1.03
C ALA A 49 -7.01 -1.80 -0.94
N PHE A 50 -6.46 -2.31 0.15
CA PHE A 50 -5.06 -2.13 0.51
C PHE A 50 -4.27 -3.45 0.52
N ASN A 51 -4.93 -4.61 0.40
CA ASN A 51 -4.32 -5.93 0.56
C ASN A 51 -3.65 -6.13 1.93
N VAL A 52 -4.26 -5.57 2.98
CA VAL A 52 -3.79 -5.67 4.37
C VAL A 52 -4.80 -6.46 5.18
N SER A 53 -4.35 -7.52 5.85
CA SER A 53 -5.19 -8.25 6.82
C SER A 53 -5.17 -7.54 8.18
N VAL A 54 -6.35 -7.28 8.74
CA VAL A 54 -6.49 -6.71 10.10
C VAL A 54 -6.39 -7.81 11.15
N ASP A 55 -6.99 -8.98 10.89
CA ASP A 55 -7.09 -10.10 11.83
C ASP A 55 -5.85 -10.99 11.98
N LYS A 56 -4.92 -11.00 11.02
CA LYS A 56 -3.79 -11.96 11.01
C LYS A 56 -2.47 -11.43 11.61
N GLY A 57 -2.49 -10.28 12.28
CA GLY A 57 -1.29 -9.68 12.86
C GLY A 57 -1.22 -9.86 14.37
N ASP A 58 0.00 -9.94 14.93
CA ASP A 58 0.20 -9.64 16.34
C ASP A 58 -0.49 -8.30 16.64
N ILE A 59 -1.32 -8.25 17.68
CA ILE A 59 -1.94 -7.03 18.20
C ILE A 59 -0.91 -5.92 18.50
N ASN A 60 0.36 -6.29 18.63
CA ASN A 60 1.51 -5.42 18.83
C ASN A 60 2.24 -5.02 17.53
N LYS A 61 1.93 -5.63 16.37
CA LYS A 61 2.60 -5.37 15.09
C LYS A 61 2.05 -4.18 14.34
N HIS A 62 0.78 -3.86 14.54
CA HIS A 62 0.05 -2.97 13.66
C HIS A 62 -1.07 -2.15 14.36
N SER A 63 -1.18 -0.87 13.99
CA SER A 63 -2.12 0.06 14.63
C SER A 63 -3.56 -0.46 14.57
N ALA A 64 -4.33 -0.22 15.62
CA ALA A 64 -5.75 -0.53 15.67
C ALA A 64 -6.60 0.46 14.85
N TYR A 65 -6.00 1.52 14.31
CA TYR A 65 -6.72 2.67 13.78
C TYR A 65 -6.36 2.99 12.33
N ILE A 66 -7.34 3.56 11.62
CA ILE A 66 -7.22 4.02 10.24
C ILE A 66 -7.55 5.51 10.14
N CYS A 67 -6.76 6.25 9.36
CA CYS A 67 -7.00 7.68 9.16
C CYS A 67 -8.19 7.94 8.23
N ARG A 68 -8.77 9.15 8.34
CA ARG A 68 -9.91 9.58 7.51
C ARG A 68 -9.60 9.52 6.00
N THR A 69 -8.36 9.80 5.60
CA THR A 69 -7.96 9.76 4.18
C THR A 69 -8.09 8.34 3.62
N CYS A 70 -7.62 7.33 4.35
CA CYS A 70 -7.72 5.94 3.88
C CYS A 70 -9.17 5.43 3.91
N VAL A 71 -9.99 5.88 4.88
CA VAL A 71 -11.44 5.61 4.88
C VAL A 71 -12.14 6.23 3.66
N ASN A 72 -11.73 7.43 3.24
CA ASN A 72 -12.27 8.05 2.03
C ASN A 72 -11.87 7.25 0.78
N ILE A 73 -10.63 6.76 0.69
CA ILE A 73 -10.19 5.89 -0.42
C ILE A 73 -11.05 4.64 -0.50
N ILE A 74 -11.29 3.97 0.64
CA ILE A 74 -12.21 2.82 0.74
C ILE A 74 -13.58 3.19 0.20
N SER A 75 -14.14 4.31 0.64
CA SER A 75 -15.47 4.78 0.24
C SER A 75 -15.55 5.02 -1.28
N THR A 76 -14.51 5.62 -1.86
CA THR A 76 -14.40 5.84 -3.32
C THR A 76 -14.33 4.53 -4.08
N ILE A 77 -13.53 3.56 -3.61
CA ILE A 77 -13.43 2.23 -4.23
C ILE A 77 -14.77 1.51 -4.17
N LYS A 78 -15.46 1.53 -3.01
CA LYS A 78 -16.79 0.91 -2.86
C LYS A 78 -17.83 1.51 -3.81
N LYS A 79 -17.79 2.82 -4.04
CA LYS A 79 -18.80 3.51 -4.87
C LYS A 79 -18.57 3.35 -6.38
N HIS A 80 -17.31 3.37 -6.81
CA HIS A 80 -16.98 3.51 -8.24
C HIS A 80 -16.16 2.35 -8.82
N PHE A 81 -15.61 1.47 -7.98
CA PHE A 81 -14.80 0.32 -8.38
C PHE A 81 -13.73 0.62 -9.46
N TYR A 82 -13.03 1.74 -9.32
CA TYR A 82 -12.01 2.15 -10.29
C TYR A 82 -10.67 1.44 -10.04
N ALA A 83 -10.22 0.62 -10.99
CA ALA A 83 -8.98 -0.16 -10.90
C ALA A 83 -7.75 0.70 -10.57
N GLY A 84 -7.62 1.90 -11.17
CA GLY A 84 -6.50 2.80 -10.89
C GLY A 84 -6.48 3.36 -9.47
N THR A 85 -7.62 3.42 -8.78
CA THR A 85 -7.66 3.83 -7.36
C THR A 85 -7.24 2.67 -6.45
N ILE A 86 -7.63 1.44 -6.80
CA ILE A 86 -7.18 0.22 -6.10
C ILE A 86 -5.66 0.07 -6.22
N LEU A 87 -5.09 0.25 -7.43
CA LEU A 87 -3.64 0.18 -7.64
C LEU A 87 -2.89 1.21 -6.80
N ARG A 88 -3.32 2.49 -6.83
CA ARG A 88 -2.72 3.55 -6.01
C ARG A 88 -2.83 3.27 -4.50
N ALA A 89 -3.94 2.68 -4.06
CA ALA A 89 -4.12 2.29 -2.66
C ALA A 89 -3.12 1.18 -2.26
N LYS A 90 -2.90 0.18 -3.12
CA LYS A 90 -1.89 -0.87 -2.89
C LYS A 90 -0.46 -0.32 -2.88
N ASP A 91 -0.13 0.60 -3.79
CA ASP A 91 1.19 1.26 -3.81
C ASP A 91 1.44 2.08 -2.54
N LEU A 92 0.41 2.70 -1.98
CA LEU A 92 0.50 3.42 -0.71
C LEU A 92 0.92 2.51 0.45
N ILE A 93 0.41 1.28 0.52
CA ILE A 93 0.85 0.30 1.52
C ILE A 93 2.28 -0.14 1.28
N ARG A 94 2.60 -0.47 0.02
CA ARG A 94 3.94 -0.97 -0.32
C ARG A 94 5.01 0.06 0.05
N SER A 95 4.72 1.33 -0.16
CA SER A 95 5.62 2.43 0.22
C SER A 95 5.69 2.65 1.74
N SER A 96 4.62 2.38 2.50
CA SER A 96 4.63 2.51 3.96
C SER A 96 5.10 1.26 4.70
N ALA A 97 5.18 0.09 4.05
CA ALA A 97 5.43 -1.19 4.69
C ALA A 97 6.66 -1.22 5.62
N HIS A 98 7.71 -0.49 5.25
CA HIS A 98 8.97 -0.42 5.99
C HIS A 98 8.85 0.24 7.39
N ILE A 99 7.81 1.05 7.63
CA ILE A 99 7.60 1.68 8.95
C ILE A 99 6.96 0.71 9.94
N TRP A 100 6.34 -0.37 9.47
CA TRP A 100 5.60 -1.31 10.32
C TRP A 100 6.54 -2.38 10.86
N THR A 101 7.06 -2.14 12.06
CA THR A 101 8.03 -3.04 12.71
C THR A 101 7.47 -3.65 13.98
N LEU A 102 7.97 -4.84 14.31
CA LEU A 102 7.75 -5.45 15.61
C LEU A 102 8.43 -4.64 16.72
N PHE A 103 7.77 -4.53 17.88
CA PHE A 103 8.43 -4.09 19.10
C PHE A 103 9.59 -5.04 19.44
N LYS A 104 10.71 -4.46 19.86
CA LYS A 104 11.90 -5.16 20.34
C LYS A 104 12.39 -4.42 21.58
N ALA A 105 12.40 -5.12 22.73
CA ALA A 105 12.77 -4.53 24.01
C ALA A 105 14.21 -3.98 24.02
N ASP A 106 15.10 -4.61 23.24
CA ASP A 106 16.52 -4.28 23.18
C ASP A 106 16.84 -3.11 22.23
N THR A 107 15.81 -2.52 21.59
CA THR A 107 15.95 -1.44 20.60
C THR A 107 15.56 -0.11 21.23
N ASN A 108 16.36 0.95 21.04
CA ASN A 108 15.98 2.28 21.50
C ASN A 108 14.81 2.83 20.68
N ILE A 109 14.10 3.81 21.24
CA ILE A 109 12.97 4.46 20.57
C ILE A 109 13.39 5.16 19.26
N SER A 110 14.62 5.72 19.22
CA SER A 110 15.23 6.36 18.06
C SER A 110 15.58 5.39 16.93
N ASP A 111 15.68 4.09 17.25
CA ASP A 111 16.08 3.05 16.32
C ASP A 111 14.86 2.24 15.85
N CYS A 112 13.70 2.43 16.50
CA CYS A 112 12.44 1.85 16.08
C CYS A 112 11.84 2.65 14.89
N PRO A 113 11.68 2.05 13.70
CA PRO A 113 11.15 2.77 12.54
C PRO A 113 9.75 3.34 12.75
N SER A 114 8.86 2.61 13.43
CA SER A 114 7.50 3.08 13.73
C SER A 114 7.50 4.31 14.64
N CYS A 115 8.28 4.26 15.73
CA CYS A 115 8.37 5.37 16.69
C CYS A 115 9.06 6.59 16.08
N THR A 116 10.17 6.37 15.37
CA THR A 116 10.90 7.43 14.66
C THR A 116 10.01 8.13 13.65
N HIS A 117 9.27 7.37 12.83
CA HIS A 117 8.33 7.93 11.86
C HIS A 117 7.24 8.79 12.52
N HIS A 118 6.73 8.37 13.69
CA HIS A 118 5.79 9.18 14.47
C HIS A 118 6.40 10.50 14.95
N ILE A 119 7.60 10.44 15.55
CA ILE A 119 8.33 11.58 16.11
C ILE A 119 8.66 12.58 15.01
N SER A 120 9.12 12.11 13.83
CA SER A 120 9.41 12.92 12.65
C SER A 120 8.16 13.54 11.99
N GLY A 121 6.97 13.34 12.55
CA GLY A 121 5.76 14.04 12.13
C GLY A 121 4.81 13.23 11.26
N GLY A 122 5.02 11.92 11.11
CA GLY A 122 4.06 10.93 10.60
C GLY A 122 3.11 11.46 9.53
N THR A 123 3.64 11.87 8.38
CA THR A 123 2.80 12.34 7.27
C THR A 123 2.25 11.14 6.50
N ALA A 124 0.99 11.21 6.07
CA ALA A 124 0.48 10.22 5.13
C ALA A 124 1.26 10.40 3.81
N PHE A 125 1.99 9.37 3.38
CA PHE A 125 2.64 9.37 2.07
C PHE A 125 1.59 9.64 0.98
N GLY A 126 1.89 10.55 0.05
CA GLY A 126 0.96 11.01 -1.00
C GLY A 126 0.53 12.48 -0.88
N ARG A 127 0.80 13.17 0.24
CA ARG A 127 0.99 14.62 0.16
C ARG A 127 2.41 14.84 -0.36
N LYS A 128 2.54 15.45 -1.55
CA LYS A 128 3.84 15.95 -2.01
C LYS A 128 4.41 16.78 -0.86
N ILE A 129 5.51 16.31 -0.27
CA ILE A 129 6.35 17.15 0.56
C ILE A 129 6.89 18.18 -0.42
N THR A 130 6.32 19.38 -0.44
CA THR A 130 7.06 20.54 -0.94
C THR A 130 8.28 20.63 -0.04
N ASN A 131 9.43 20.18 -0.56
CA ASN A 131 10.72 20.21 0.13
C ASN A 131 10.95 21.64 0.64
N THR A 132 10.72 21.86 1.93
CA THR A 132 11.49 22.85 2.68
C THR A 132 12.81 22.18 3.00
N SER A 133 13.85 22.68 2.33
CA SER A 133 15.26 22.29 2.41
C SER A 133 15.68 21.86 3.81
N ASN A 134 16.23 20.65 3.92
CA ASN A 134 17.17 20.32 4.97
C ASN A 134 18.42 19.73 4.32
N THR A 135 19.49 20.49 4.47
CA THR A 135 20.87 20.26 4.09
C THR A 135 21.34 18.90 4.61
N ILE A 136 21.75 18.01 3.72
CA ILE A 136 22.49 16.79 4.07
C ILE A 136 23.95 17.22 4.33
N PRO A 137 24.61 16.79 5.43
CA PRO A 137 26.04 17.04 5.61
C PRO A 137 26.82 16.23 4.55
N ASN A 138 27.63 16.95 3.79
CA ASN A 138 28.50 16.44 2.74
C ASN A 138 29.54 15.48 3.38
N MET A 139 29.41 14.18 3.15
CA MET A 139 30.52 13.24 3.37
C MET A 139 31.31 13.13 2.05
N PRO A 140 32.63 13.33 2.07
CA PRO A 140 33.43 13.30 0.85
C PRO A 140 33.59 11.86 0.35
N SER A 141 33.03 11.58 -0.82
CA SER A 141 33.37 10.39 -1.60
C SER A 141 34.78 10.54 -2.14
N LYS A 142 35.71 9.71 -1.65
CA LYS A 142 37.02 9.50 -2.29
C LYS A 142 36.78 8.87 -3.66
N GLU A 143 37.11 9.62 -4.71
CA GLU A 143 37.28 9.10 -6.05
C GLU A 143 38.42 8.07 -6.04
N THR A 144 38.10 6.82 -6.34
CA THR A 144 39.10 5.83 -6.74
C THR A 144 38.90 5.61 -8.23
N THR A 145 39.69 6.34 -9.02
CA THR A 145 39.81 6.18 -10.47
C THR A 145 40.39 4.80 -10.76
N VAL A 146 39.65 3.96 -11.47
CA VAL A 146 40.18 2.74 -12.08
C VAL A 146 40.12 2.94 -13.59
N ASP A 147 41.28 3.24 -14.16
CA ASP A 147 41.59 3.24 -15.59
C ASP A 147 41.51 1.82 -16.16
N ILE A 148 40.66 1.58 -17.17
CA ILE A 148 40.83 0.46 -18.12
C ILE A 148 40.35 0.93 -19.52
N PRO A 149 41.08 0.61 -20.61
CA PRO A 149 41.15 1.46 -21.81
C PRO A 149 40.15 1.12 -22.92
N SER A 150 39.93 2.14 -23.78
CA SER A 150 39.20 2.06 -25.04
C SER A 150 39.83 1.07 -26.02
N THR A 151 38.98 0.29 -26.71
CA THR A 151 39.33 -0.31 -28.00
C THR A 151 38.11 -0.25 -28.92
N THR A 152 38.31 0.30 -30.11
CA THR A 152 37.31 0.56 -31.14
C THR A 152 37.56 -0.36 -32.34
N LEU A 153 36.51 -0.56 -33.15
CA LEU A 153 36.45 -1.15 -34.50
C LEU A 153 36.21 -2.68 -34.51
N ALA A 154 35.37 -3.27 -35.39
CA ALA A 154 34.82 -2.79 -36.66
C ALA A 154 33.44 -3.39 -36.96
N VAL A 155 32.72 -2.67 -37.82
CA VAL A 155 31.49 -3.01 -38.54
C VAL A 155 31.69 -4.25 -39.43
N SER A 156 30.65 -5.08 -39.54
CA SER A 156 30.34 -5.82 -40.77
C SER A 156 28.83 -6.10 -40.84
N THR A 157 28.17 -5.40 -41.77
CA THR A 157 26.81 -5.65 -42.25
C THR A 157 26.78 -6.88 -43.16
N SER A 158 25.73 -7.68 -43.06
CA SER A 158 25.22 -8.49 -44.18
C SER A 158 23.70 -8.52 -44.10
N VAL A 159 23.10 -8.32 -45.27
CA VAL A 159 21.67 -8.14 -45.56
C VAL A 159 21.06 -9.47 -46.02
N GLU A 160 19.74 -9.42 -46.26
CA GLU A 160 18.86 -10.37 -46.94
C GLU A 160 18.20 -11.46 -46.08
N GLU A 161 16.97 -11.91 -46.35
CA GLU A 161 15.74 -11.36 -46.92
C GLU A 161 14.67 -12.47 -46.71
N THR A 162 13.39 -12.11 -46.68
CA THR A 162 12.22 -12.95 -47.00
C THR A 162 12.02 -14.33 -46.32
N THR A 163 10.88 -14.54 -45.68
CA THR A 163 9.71 -15.17 -46.33
C THR A 163 8.54 -15.37 -45.36
N SER A 164 7.38 -15.17 -45.94
CA SER A 164 6.00 -15.37 -45.50
C SER A 164 5.67 -16.73 -44.87
N HIS A 165 4.74 -16.72 -43.92
CA HIS A 165 3.68 -17.73 -43.84
C HIS A 165 2.40 -17.13 -43.22
N GLU A 166 1.43 -16.78 -44.08
CA GLU A 166 0.00 -17.07 -43.82
C GLU A 166 -0.16 -18.62 -43.84
N THR A 167 -1.18 -19.31 -43.33
CA THR A 167 -2.63 -19.15 -43.14
C THR A 167 -2.99 -20.32 -42.18
N PHE A 168 -3.99 -20.29 -41.29
CA PHE A 168 -5.34 -20.77 -41.59
C PHE A 168 -6.28 -20.58 -40.38
N LEU A 169 -7.47 -20.11 -40.73
CA LEU A 169 -8.71 -20.12 -39.95
C LEU A 169 -9.16 -21.55 -39.62
N SER A 170 -9.86 -21.70 -38.49
CA SER A 170 -11.14 -22.43 -38.45
C SER A 170 -11.95 -22.05 -37.22
N THR A 171 -13.00 -21.27 -37.49
CA THR A 171 -14.31 -21.28 -36.85
C THR A 171 -14.84 -22.69 -36.58
N ASN A 172 -15.59 -22.84 -35.48
CA ASN A 172 -16.85 -23.60 -35.51
C ASN A 172 -17.82 -23.05 -34.47
N SER A 173 -19.04 -22.78 -34.96
CA SER A 173 -20.25 -22.40 -34.23
C SER A 173 -21.08 -23.63 -33.83
N SER A 174 -22.08 -23.36 -32.99
CA SER A 174 -23.29 -24.15 -32.71
C SER A 174 -23.12 -25.28 -31.68
N THR A 175 -24.03 -25.53 -30.74
CA THR A 175 -25.49 -25.41 -30.78
C THR A 175 -26.08 -25.46 -29.36
N LEU A 176 -27.24 -24.82 -29.14
CA LEU A 176 -28.17 -25.07 -28.01
C LEU A 176 -28.66 -26.54 -27.99
N PRO A 177 -29.23 -26.99 -26.86
CA PRO A 177 -30.70 -27.14 -26.86
C PRO A 177 -31.39 -26.52 -25.63
N THR A 178 -32.66 -26.21 -25.86
CA THR A 178 -33.72 -25.76 -24.96
C THR A 178 -34.38 -26.92 -24.21
N ASP A 179 -35.03 -26.58 -23.09
CA ASP A 179 -36.43 -26.87 -22.72
C ASP A 179 -36.67 -27.24 -21.24
N ASP A 180 -37.46 -26.36 -20.62
CA ASP A 180 -38.67 -26.57 -19.82
C ASP A 180 -38.70 -27.66 -18.74
N THR A 181 -39.07 -27.25 -17.52
CA THR A 181 -40.38 -27.63 -16.95
C THR A 181 -40.78 -26.65 -15.83
N VAL A 182 -42.01 -26.16 -15.96
CA VAL A 182 -42.80 -25.35 -15.02
C VAL A 182 -43.44 -26.27 -13.98
N GLU A 183 -43.47 -25.88 -12.69
CA GLU A 183 -44.64 -26.17 -11.85
C GLU A 183 -44.86 -25.08 -10.79
N GLN A 184 -46.07 -24.52 -10.82
CA GLN A 184 -46.65 -23.61 -9.83
C GLN A 184 -47.35 -24.42 -8.73
N ALA A 185 -47.53 -23.79 -7.56
CA ALA A 185 -48.65 -23.91 -6.59
C ALA A 185 -48.08 -23.71 -5.17
N GLU A 186 -48.74 -23.09 -4.20
CA GLU A 186 -50.02 -22.43 -4.11
C GLU A 186 -49.98 -21.50 -2.89
N VAL A 187 -50.89 -20.54 -2.88
CA VAL A 187 -51.22 -19.63 -1.80
C VAL A 187 -51.81 -20.41 -0.61
N LEU A 188 -51.51 -20.01 0.64
CA LEU A 188 -52.51 -20.07 1.70
C LEU A 188 -52.24 -18.98 2.76
N ASP A 189 -53.04 -17.91 2.67
CA ASP A 189 -53.38 -17.05 3.80
C ASP A 189 -54.43 -17.78 4.65
N THR A 190 -54.22 -17.87 5.96
CA THR A 190 -55.24 -17.58 7.00
C THR A 190 -54.60 -17.51 8.38
#